data_AF-A0A1G0DRF0-F1
#
_entry.id   AF-A0A1G0DRF0-F1
#
_cell.length_a   1.000
_cell.length_b   1.000
_cell.length_c   1.000
_cell.angle_alpha   90.00
_cell.angle_beta   90.00
_cell.angle_gamma   90.00
#
_symmetry.space_group_name_H-M   'P 1'
#
loop_
_entity.id
_entity.type
_entity.pdbx_description
1 polymer ?
#
loop_
_entity_poly.entity_id
_entity_poly.type
_entity_poly.pdbx_seq_one_letter_code
_entity_poly.pdbx_strand_id
1 'polypeptide(L)' 'MNDPKFKANADTINAPVNGMGALVFALVRQLSPEQQKAFQKDLMALSNARNKIGDTTAGTLILDLASSAEIAARPN' A
#
# COMPACT_ATOMS: atom_id res chain seq x y z
N MET A 1 14.56 16.46 -12.71
CA MET A 1 14.23 16.96 -11.35
C MET A 1 15.54 17.36 -10.69
N ASN A 2 15.79 18.65 -10.50
CA ASN A 2 16.94 19.18 -9.73
C ASN A 2 16.42 20.33 -8.86
N ASP A 3 15.72 20.00 -7.78
CA ASP A 3 15.42 20.93 -6.70
C ASP A 3 16.44 20.67 -5.58
N PRO A 4 17.28 21.63 -5.19
CA PRO A 4 18.29 21.45 -4.13
C PRO A 4 17.70 21.14 -2.75
N LYS A 5 16.37 21.25 -2.57
CA LYS A 5 15.66 20.82 -1.36
C LYS A 5 15.22 19.35 -1.39
N PHE A 6 15.19 18.71 -2.57
CA PHE A 6 14.84 17.30 -2.69
C PHE A 6 16.01 16.44 -2.22
N LYS A 7 15.96 16.03 -0.95
CA LYS A 7 16.91 15.07 -0.39
C LYS A 7 16.43 13.67 -0.73
N ALA A 8 17.06 12.98 -1.69
CA ALA A 8 16.75 11.58 -2.00
C ALA A 8 17.22 10.62 -0.88
N ASN A 9 16.74 10.83 0.34
CA ASN A 9 16.97 10.01 1.51
C ASN A 9 15.79 9.06 1.75
N ALA A 10 15.95 8.12 2.70
CA ALA A 10 14.92 7.13 3.01
C ALA A 10 13.56 7.78 3.33
N ASP A 11 13.53 8.88 4.09
CA ASP A 11 12.29 9.58 4.43
C ASP A 11 11.55 10.08 3.18
N THR A 12 12.27 10.63 2.21
CA THR A 12 11.69 11.16 0.96
C THR A 12 11.21 10.02 0.04
N ILE A 13 11.89 8.87 0.05
CA ILE A 13 11.47 7.68 -0.71
C ILE A 13 10.27 7.00 -0.05
N ASN A 14 10.18 7.03 1.28
CA ASN A 14 9.08 6.45 2.05
C ASN A 14 7.82 7.33 2.06
N ALA A 15 7.95 8.65 1.88
CA ALA A 15 6.82 9.57 1.88
C ALA A 15 5.73 9.21 0.83
N PRO A 16 6.06 8.85 -0.43
CA PRO A 16 5.09 8.31 -1.38
C PRO A 16 4.39 7.04 -0.88
N VAL A 17 5.13 6.11 -0.28
CA VAL A 17 4.59 4.83 0.22
C VAL A 17 3.61 5.07 1.37
N ASN A 18 3.98 5.93 2.31
CA ASN A 18 3.12 6.35 3.40
C ASN A 18 1.86 7.07 2.90
N GLY A 19 2.00 7.94 1.90
CA GLY A 19 0.87 8.60 1.25
C GLY A 19 -0.09 7.62 0.59
N MET A 20 0.43 6.62 -0.13
CA MET A 20 -0.39 5.55 -0.72
C MET A 20 -1.08 4.71 0.36
N GLY A 21 -0.39 4.37 1.46
CA GLY A 21 -0.99 3.66 2.59
C GLY A 21 -2.15 4.44 3.23
N ALA A 22 -1.99 5.75 3.40
CA ALA A 22 -3.05 6.62 3.91
C ALA A 22 -4.27 6.69 2.97
N LEU A 23 -4.06 6.74 1.65
CA LEU A 23 -5.13 6.68 0.67
C LEU A 23 -5.88 5.35 0.72
N VAL A 24 -5.15 4.23 0.75
CA VAL A 24 -5.74 2.90 0.89
C VAL A 24 -6.57 2.81 2.17
N PHE A 25 -6.03 3.28 3.29
CA PHE A 25 -6.75 3.30 4.55
C PHE A 25 -8.07 4.10 4.46
N ALA A 26 -8.00 5.32 3.92
CA ALA A 26 -9.16 6.19 3.80
C ALA A 26 -10.25 5.62 2.87
N LEU A 27 -9.85 4.97 1.77
CA LEU A 27 -10.77 4.33 0.84
C LEU A 27 -11.43 3.10 1.45
N VAL A 28 -10.64 2.21 2.07
CA VAL A 28 -11.14 0.95 2.65
C VAL A 28 -12.13 1.21 3.79
N ARG A 29 -11.93 2.27 4.59
CA ARG A 29 -12.88 2.65 5.65
C ARG A 29 -14.28 3.02 5.15
N GLN A 30 -14.44 3.37 3.87
CA GLN A 30 -15.73 3.73 3.28
C GLN A 30 -16.49 2.52 2.72
N LEU A 31 -15.85 1.36 2.67
CA LEU A 31 -16.40 0.13 2.09
C LEU A 31 -17.18 -0.69 3.10
N SER A 32 -18.09 -1.54 2.62
CA SER A 32 -18.74 -2.56 3.46
C SER A 32 -17.71 -3.60 3.96
N PRO A 33 -17.97 -4.32 5.07
CA PRO A 33 -17.03 -5.33 5.58
C PRO A 33 -16.64 -6.40 4.56
N GLU A 34 -17.56 -6.79 3.67
CA GLU A 34 -17.28 -7.73 2.59
C GLU A 34 -16.34 -7.13 1.54
N GLN A 35 -16.60 -5.88 1.15
CA GLN A 35 -15.76 -5.14 0.20
C GLN A 35 -14.37 -4.85 0.77
N GLN A 36 -14.24 -4.58 2.07
CA GLN A 36 -12.95 -4.42 2.74
C GLN A 36 -12.09 -5.69 2.62
N LYS A 37 -12.68 -6.86 2.88
CA LYS A 37 -11.99 -8.15 2.73
C LYS A 37 -11.62 -8.45 1.28
N ALA A 38 -12.51 -8.15 0.34
CA ALA A 38 -12.23 -8.32 -1.09
C ALA A 38 -11.06 -7.43 -1.53
N PHE A 39 -11.06 -6.16 -1.14
CA PHE A 39 -10.00 -5.21 -1.45
C PHE A 39 -8.63 -5.68 -0.93
N GLN A 40 -8.54 -6.11 0.34
CA GLN A 40 -7.31 -6.65 0.91
C GLN A 40 -6.82 -7.87 0.13
N LYS A 41 -7.74 -8.80 -0.20
CA LYS A 41 -7.42 -10.02 -0.95
C LYS A 41 -6.86 -9.71 -2.34
N ASP A 42 -7.41 -8.70 -3.02
CA ASP A 42 -6.93 -8.29 -4.35
C ASP A 42 -5.51 -7.70 -4.29
N LEU A 43 -5.20 -6.90 -3.26
CA LEU A 43 -3.84 -6.41 -3.05
C LEU A 43 -2.86 -7.56 -2.76
N MET A 44 -3.23 -8.53 -1.92
CA MET A 44 -2.39 -9.71 -1.67
C MET A 44 -2.18 -10.55 -2.94
N ALA A 45 -3.22 -10.72 -3.76
CA ALA A 45 -3.11 -11.44 -5.03
C ALA A 45 -2.17 -10.72 -6.00
N LEU A 46 -2.25 -9.39 -6.07
CA LEU A 46 -1.37 -8.58 -6.92
C LEU A 46 0.08 -8.62 -6.43
N SER A 47 0.32 -8.53 -5.12
CA SER A 47 1.65 -8.68 -4.52
C SER A 47 2.28 -10.03 -4.92
N ASN A 48 1.51 -11.12 -4.77
CA ASN A 48 1.95 -12.45 -5.16
C ASN A 48 2.24 -12.56 -6.67
N ALA A 49 1.43 -11.93 -7.52
CA ALA A 49 1.66 -11.92 -8.97
C ALA A 49 2.97 -11.20 -9.33
N ARG A 50 3.28 -10.07 -8.68
CA ARG A 50 4.55 -9.33 -8.85
C ARG A 50 5.75 -10.15 -8.40
N ASN A 51 5.66 -10.78 -7.23
CA ASN A 51 6.71 -11.66 -6.72
C ASN A 51 6.99 -12.83 -7.68
N LYS A 52 5.95 -13.43 -8.27
CA LYS A 52 6.09 -14.55 -9.23
C LYS A 52 6.86 -14.18 -10.49
N ILE A 53 6.81 -12.92 -10.93
CA ILE A 53 7.53 -12.44 -12.11
C ILE A 53 8.91 -11.85 -11.77
N GLY A 54 9.37 -11.98 -10.52
CA GLY A 54 10.66 -11.49 -10.07
C GLY A 54 10.68 -10.02 -9.62
N ASP A 55 9.54 -9.34 -9.63
CA ASP A 55 9.39 -7.95 -9.18
C ASP A 55 9.09 -7.90 -7.67
N THR A 56 10.07 -8.33 -6.87
CA THR A 56 9.91 -8.48 -5.41
C THR A 56 9.79 -7.15 -4.68
N THR A 57 10.42 -6.09 -5.20
CA THR A 57 10.31 -4.73 -4.65
C THR A 57 8.88 -4.23 -4.76
N ALA A 58 8.27 -4.29 -5.95
CA ALA A 58 6.88 -3.87 -6.11
C ALA A 58 5.92 -4.79 -5.33
N GLY A 59 6.19 -6.10 -5.31
CA GLY A 59 5.39 -7.03 -4.53
C GLY A 59 5.39 -6.72 -3.03
N THR A 60 6.55 -6.34 -2.47
CA THR A 60 6.67 -5.93 -1.06
C THR A 60 5.90 -4.63 -0.79
N LEU A 61 6.05 -3.61 -1.65
CA LEU A 61 5.31 -2.35 -1.51
C LEU A 61 3.78 -2.58 -1.52
N ILE A 62 3.30 -3.45 -2.40
CA ILE A 62 1.86 -3.76 -2.48
C ILE A 62 1.40 -4.54 -1.24
N LEU A 63 2.27 -5.38 -0.66
CA LEU A 63 1.97 -6.08 0.58
C LEU A 63 1.80 -5.09 1.75
N ASP A 64 2.65 -4.07 1.84
CA ASP A 64 2.50 -3.00 2.84
C ASP A 64 1.18 -2.22 2.69
N LEU A 65 0.72 -2.02 1.45
CA LEU A 65 -0.60 -1.45 1.19
C LEU A 65 -1.73 -2.40 1.63
N ALA A 66 -1.57 -3.71 1.45
CA ALA A 66 -2.54 -4.69 1.93
C ALA A 66 -2.65 -4.67 3.47
N SER A 67 -1.53 -4.47 4.18
CA SER A 67 -1.55 -4.25 5.62
C SER A 67 -2.28 -2.97 6.01
N SER A 68 -2.13 -1.88 5.24
CA SER A 68 -2.89 -0.65 5.46
C SER A 68 -4.40 -0.85 5.29
N ALA A 69 -4.82 -1.65 4.31
CA ALA A 69 -6.21 -2.05 4.11
C ALA A 69 -6.73 -2.90 5.29
N GLU A 70 -5.93 -3.83 5.79
CA GLU A 70 -6.30 -4.64 6.96
C GLU A 70 -6.51 -3.77 8.21
N ILE A 71 -5.60 -2.83 8.47
CA ILE A 71 -5.70 -1.89 9.60
C ILE A 71 -6.98 -1.05 9.48
N ALA A 72 -7.34 -0.60 8.28
CA ALA A 72 -8.55 0.18 8.03
C ALA A 72 -9.85 -0.59 8.34
N ALA A 73 -9.83 -1.92 8.18
CA ALA A 73 -10.98 -2.78 8.43
C ALA A 73 -11.17 -3.16 9.91
N ARG A 74 -10.22 -2.82 10.79
CA ARG A 74 -10.33 -3.12 12.23
C ARG A 74 -11.35 -2.19 12.91
N PRO A 75 -12.19 -2.71 13.82
CA PRO A 75 -13.01 -1.86 14.67
C PRO A 75 -12.11 -1.02 15.60
N ASN A 76 -12.49 0.25 15.81
CA ASN A 76 -11.78 1.19 16.70
C ASN A 76 -11.95 0.79 18.17
#